data_AF-A0A382SKD5-F1
#
_entry.id   AF-A0A382SKD5-F1
#
_cell.length_a   1.000
_cell.length_b   1.000
_cell.length_c   1.000
_cell.angle_alpha   90.00
_cell.angle_beta   90.00
_cell.angle_gamma   90.00
#
_symmetry.space_group_name_H-M   'P 1'
#
loop_
_entity.id
_entity.type
_entity.pdbx_description
1 polymer ?
#
loop_
_entity_poly.entity_id
_entity_poly.type
_entity_poly.pdbx_seq_one_letter_code
_entity_poly.pdbx_strand_id
1 'polypeptide(L)'
;MAEESQETDSSPVSEENVIDESTTEVAEDTASSSDATEVEAETSETETLESAVQDALGPLEEDVVVEEAETTEEKEVTEPIEASEDTPSEDYKDVPFNKHPRFRGLVSEKNELKETVSKLQNDSDQYAKITDFIEKNNLTAKDSVEGFKIMAAIRNNPDLAYKMLGHHLGNMSKVTGRSIPKDIQAKVDDGFLDENAARELSQTRAKLARVQNLRKADHARGAKQQSAVQSDMLSSALQTWGETTLAKDVDFSLKQEEFNDRVVALVNERGQPQTQADVLSLVDDAYATVNERFKARQ
;
A
#
# COMPACT_ATOMS: atom_id res chain seq x y z
N MET A 1 -58.82 -10.04 -27.57
CA MET A 1 -58.35 -9.90 -28.96
C MET A 1 -56.85 -9.65 -28.84
N ALA A 2 -55.98 -10.65 -28.69
CA ALA A 2 -55.79 -11.94 -29.40
C ALA A 2 -55.32 -11.75 -30.86
N GLU A 3 -54.37 -12.61 -31.27
CA GLU A 3 -53.48 -12.64 -32.46
C GLU A 3 -52.18 -11.85 -32.25
N GLU A 4 -51.02 -12.44 -31.95
CA GLU A 4 -50.39 -13.74 -32.29
C GLU A 4 -50.26 -13.99 -33.80
N SER A 5 -49.03 -13.85 -34.30
CA SER A 5 -48.51 -14.59 -35.43
C SER A 5 -47.00 -14.67 -35.27
N GLN A 6 -46.59 -15.87 -34.88
CA GLN A 6 -45.24 -16.38 -34.81
C GLN A 6 -44.94 -17.12 -36.15
N GLU A 7 -43.67 -17.52 -36.31
CA GLU A 7 -43.16 -18.56 -37.23
C GLU A 7 -42.86 -18.12 -38.67
N THR A 8 -41.83 -18.59 -39.38
CA THR A 8 -40.66 -19.50 -39.24
C THR A 8 -39.83 -19.20 -40.53
N ASP A 9 -38.57 -19.55 -40.78
CA ASP A 9 -37.96 -20.87 -40.71
C ASP A 9 -36.48 -20.79 -41.16
N SER A 10 -35.64 -21.65 -40.56
CA SER A 10 -34.52 -22.46 -41.10
C SER A 10 -33.46 -21.91 -42.06
N SER A 11 -32.20 -22.37 -42.08
CA SER A 11 -31.31 -23.33 -41.36
C SER A 11 -30.00 -23.38 -42.23
N PRO A 12 -29.08 -24.37 -42.13
CA PRO A 12 -28.03 -24.61 -41.12
C PRO A 12 -26.64 -24.94 -41.77
N VAL A 13 -25.77 -25.66 -41.03
CA VAL A 13 -24.55 -26.45 -41.38
C VAL A 13 -23.28 -25.88 -40.71
N SER A 14 -22.79 -26.44 -39.57
CA SER A 14 -22.08 -27.74 -39.33
C SER A 14 -20.71 -27.75 -40.04
N GLU A 15 -19.59 -28.30 -39.59
CA GLU A 15 -19.09 -29.12 -38.48
C GLU A 15 -17.61 -29.31 -38.89
N GLU A 16 -16.62 -29.19 -38.00
CA GLU A 16 -15.48 -30.12 -38.10
C GLU A 16 -14.83 -30.31 -36.72
N ASN A 17 -14.78 -31.58 -36.36
CA ASN A 17 -14.34 -32.17 -35.13
C ASN A 17 -13.04 -32.92 -35.45
N VAL A 18 -11.96 -32.68 -34.72
CA VAL A 18 -10.85 -33.65 -34.63
C VAL A 18 -10.40 -33.70 -33.18
N ILE A 19 -10.52 -34.90 -32.63
CA ILE A 19 -10.16 -35.31 -31.28
C ILE A 19 -8.83 -36.05 -31.37
N ASP A 20 -8.08 -35.99 -30.27
CA ASP A 20 -7.20 -37.04 -29.71
C ASP A 20 -5.69 -36.87 -29.94
N GLU A 21 -4.95 -36.63 -28.85
CA GLU A 21 -4.01 -37.66 -28.37
C GLU A 21 -3.63 -37.46 -26.89
N SER A 22 -3.90 -38.52 -26.13
CA SER A 22 -3.44 -38.88 -24.79
C SER A 22 -1.93 -38.69 -24.55
N THR A 23 -1.56 -38.11 -23.41
CA THR A 23 -0.43 -38.63 -22.61
C THR A 23 -0.56 -38.34 -21.13
N THR A 24 -0.39 -39.42 -20.40
CA THR A 24 -0.41 -39.62 -18.96
C THR A 24 1.02 -39.54 -18.46
N GLU A 25 1.33 -38.71 -17.46
CA GLU A 25 2.45 -38.99 -16.55
C GLU A 25 2.05 -38.69 -15.11
N VAL A 26 2.10 -39.78 -14.33
CA VAL A 26 2.04 -39.84 -12.87
C VAL A 26 3.47 -39.66 -12.37
N ALA A 27 3.68 -38.80 -11.39
CA ALA A 27 4.82 -38.89 -10.49
C ALA A 27 4.34 -38.59 -9.07
N GLU A 28 4.34 -39.64 -8.25
CA GLU A 28 4.26 -39.58 -6.79
C GLU A 28 5.61 -39.14 -6.19
N ASP A 29 5.50 -38.74 -4.92
CA ASP A 29 6.44 -39.00 -3.82
C ASP A 29 7.38 -37.86 -3.39
N THR A 30 7.10 -37.23 -2.24
CA THR A 30 7.76 -37.58 -0.96
C THR A 30 7.48 -36.52 0.13
N ALA A 31 7.16 -37.02 1.32
CA ALA A 31 6.98 -36.28 2.56
C ALA A 31 8.32 -35.79 3.17
N SER A 32 8.31 -34.64 3.84
CA SER A 32 9.20 -34.31 4.97
C SER A 32 8.70 -33.02 5.63
N SER A 33 7.94 -33.12 6.72
CA SER A 33 8.38 -33.02 8.12
C SER A 33 8.48 -31.58 8.64
N SER A 34 7.67 -31.36 9.67
CA SER A 34 7.61 -30.25 10.61
C SER A 34 8.99 -29.79 11.10
N ASP A 35 9.12 -28.49 11.32
CA ASP A 35 9.92 -27.98 12.43
C ASP A 35 9.18 -26.80 13.06
N ALA A 36 8.89 -26.95 14.35
CA ALA A 36 8.21 -25.98 15.18
C ALA A 36 9.27 -25.15 15.91
N THR A 37 9.12 -23.83 15.91
CA THR A 37 9.76 -22.96 16.90
C THR A 37 8.72 -21.99 17.46
N GLU A 38 8.27 -22.31 18.68
CA GLU A 38 7.70 -21.36 19.64
C GLU A 38 8.71 -20.26 19.94
N VAL A 39 8.35 -18.98 19.77
CA VAL A 39 8.57 -17.94 20.78
C VAL A 39 7.59 -16.76 20.56
N GLU A 40 6.99 -16.28 21.66
CA GLU A 40 6.33 -14.98 21.89
C GLU A 40 4.82 -14.85 21.55
N ALA A 41 4.02 -15.58 22.33
CA ALA A 41 2.62 -15.26 22.59
C ALA A 41 2.54 -14.18 23.68
N GLU A 42 2.20 -12.95 23.30
CA GLU A 42 1.37 -12.03 24.11
C GLU A 42 0.94 -10.78 23.30
N THR A 43 1.58 -10.50 22.15
CA THR A 43 1.12 -9.48 21.17
C THR A 43 0.57 -10.07 19.86
N SER A 44 0.78 -11.37 19.63
CA SER A 44 0.44 -12.08 18.38
C SER A 44 -1.07 -12.39 18.23
N GLU A 45 -1.80 -12.60 19.32
CA GLU A 45 -3.19 -13.08 19.25
C GLU A 45 -4.17 -12.04 18.69
N THR A 46 -3.94 -10.76 18.93
CA THR A 46 -4.75 -9.68 18.34
C THR A 46 -4.39 -9.44 16.88
N GLU A 47 -3.10 -9.53 16.53
CA GLU A 47 -2.63 -9.36 15.15
C GLU A 47 -3.09 -10.51 14.24
N THR A 48 -3.23 -11.73 14.77
CA THR A 48 -3.70 -12.90 14.01
C THR A 48 -5.21 -12.88 13.73
N LEU A 49 -6.02 -12.36 14.65
CA LEU A 49 -7.46 -12.15 14.43
C LEU A 49 -7.74 -11.05 13.40
N GLU A 50 -7.00 -9.94 13.49
CA GLU A 50 -7.10 -8.84 12.53
C GLU A 50 -6.58 -9.25 11.15
N SER A 51 -5.46 -9.98 11.10
CA SER A 51 -4.89 -10.52 9.87
C SER A 51 -5.84 -11.50 9.17
N ALA A 52 -6.46 -12.45 9.89
CA ALA A 52 -7.40 -13.40 9.29
C ALA A 52 -8.66 -12.71 8.72
N VAL A 53 -9.15 -11.65 9.37
CA VAL A 53 -10.28 -10.87 8.85
C VAL A 53 -9.85 -9.96 7.70
N GLN A 54 -8.66 -9.39 7.75
CA GLN A 54 -8.13 -8.51 6.70
C GLN A 54 -7.72 -9.27 5.44
N ASP A 55 -7.22 -10.50 5.58
CA ASP A 55 -6.97 -11.46 4.50
C ASP A 55 -8.28 -11.94 3.87
N ALA A 56 -9.31 -12.23 4.68
CA ALA A 56 -10.66 -12.51 4.19
C ALA A 56 -11.33 -11.31 3.48
N LEU A 57 -10.92 -10.09 3.80
CA LEU A 57 -11.44 -8.86 3.20
C LEU A 57 -10.73 -8.49 1.89
N GLY A 58 -9.57 -9.09 1.58
CA GLY A 58 -8.89 -9.05 0.29
C GLY A 58 -8.48 -7.65 -0.22
N PRO A 59 -7.20 -7.40 -0.54
CA PRO A 59 -6.83 -6.24 -1.33
C PRO A 59 -7.42 -6.36 -2.75
N LEU A 60 -8.05 -5.28 -3.23
CA LEU A 60 -8.43 -5.14 -4.63
C LEU A 60 -7.16 -5.21 -5.49
N GLU A 61 -7.14 -6.19 -6.40
CA GLU A 61 -6.04 -6.57 -7.27
C GLU A 61 -5.37 -5.36 -7.96
N GLU A 62 -4.07 -5.19 -7.72
CA GLU A 62 -3.13 -4.57 -8.66
C GLU A 62 -1.86 -5.45 -8.73
N ASP A 63 -1.65 -6.03 -9.92
CA ASP A 63 -0.48 -6.80 -10.33
C ASP A 63 0.84 -6.07 -10.02
N VAL A 64 1.74 -6.73 -9.29
CA VAL A 64 3.15 -6.33 -9.21
C VAL A 64 4.02 -7.41 -9.84
N VAL A 65 4.48 -7.08 -11.05
CA VAL A 65 5.50 -7.78 -11.82
C VAL A 65 6.83 -7.69 -11.07
N VAL A 66 7.42 -8.84 -10.72
CA VAL A 66 8.77 -8.97 -10.19
C VAL A 66 9.73 -9.09 -11.37
N GLU A 67 10.59 -8.09 -11.59
CA GLU A 67 11.75 -8.20 -12.49
C GLU A 67 13.03 -8.40 -11.67
N GLU A 68 13.70 -9.51 -11.94
CA GLU A 68 15.08 -9.84 -11.58
C GLU A 68 16.07 -8.77 -12.10
N ALA A 69 17.08 -8.44 -11.29
CA ALA A 69 18.27 -7.74 -11.76
C ALA A 69 19.55 -8.37 -11.19
N GLU A 70 20.48 -8.56 -12.11
CA GLU A 70 21.71 -9.35 -12.06
C GLU A 70 22.74 -8.95 -10.98
N THR A 71 23.50 -9.99 -10.62
CA THR A 71 24.72 -10.02 -9.83
C THR A 71 25.85 -9.21 -10.48
N THR A 72 26.62 -8.45 -9.70
CA THR A 72 27.94 -7.96 -10.12
C THR A 72 28.93 -8.09 -8.97
N GLU A 73 30.03 -8.79 -9.23
CA GLU A 73 31.18 -9.01 -8.36
C GLU A 73 31.87 -7.69 -7.97
N GLU A 74 32.20 -7.52 -6.68
CA GLU A 74 33.30 -6.64 -6.28
C GLU A 74 33.97 -7.10 -4.96
N LYS A 75 35.07 -7.84 -5.15
CA LYS A 75 36.39 -7.67 -4.51
C LYS A 75 36.46 -7.46 -2.99
N GLU A 76 36.68 -8.57 -2.31
CA GLU A 76 37.15 -8.71 -0.92
C GLU A 76 38.50 -8.01 -0.70
N VAL A 77 38.54 -7.02 0.20
CA VAL A 77 39.77 -6.53 0.85
C VAL A 77 39.64 -6.85 2.33
N THR A 78 40.23 -7.98 2.72
CA THR A 78 40.39 -8.39 4.11
C THR A 78 41.52 -7.56 4.75
N GLU A 79 41.18 -6.53 5.52
CA GLU A 79 42.08 -6.03 6.56
C GLU A 79 41.86 -6.84 7.84
N PRO A 80 42.92 -7.33 8.50
CA PRO A 80 42.79 -8.12 9.72
C PRO A 80 42.39 -7.22 10.88
N ILE A 81 41.21 -7.46 11.45
CA ILE A 81 40.81 -6.88 12.72
C ILE A 81 41.62 -7.62 13.79
N GLU A 82 42.66 -6.98 14.32
CA GLU A 82 43.27 -7.40 15.59
C GLU A 82 42.19 -7.32 16.67
N ALA A 83 41.64 -8.48 17.02
CA ALA A 83 40.89 -8.65 18.25
C ALA A 83 41.88 -8.43 19.41
N SER A 84 41.85 -7.22 19.99
CA SER A 84 42.45 -6.96 21.28
C SER A 84 41.67 -7.73 22.34
N GLU A 85 42.06 -8.98 22.58
CA GLU A 85 41.76 -9.70 23.83
C GLU A 85 42.52 -9.02 24.96
N ASP A 86 41.95 -7.95 25.50
CA ASP A 86 42.27 -7.45 26.84
C ASP A 86 40.99 -7.59 27.66
N THR A 87 40.73 -8.79 28.20
CA THR A 87 39.79 -8.94 29.31
C THR A 87 40.44 -8.26 30.51
N PRO A 88 39.96 -7.09 30.96
CA PRO A 88 40.68 -6.36 31.98
C PRO A 88 40.37 -7.01 33.33
N SER A 89 41.43 -7.39 34.04
CA SER A 89 41.40 -8.06 35.35
C SER A 89 40.34 -7.49 36.30
N GLU A 90 39.47 -8.36 36.83
CA GLU A 90 38.33 -8.03 37.71
C GLU A 90 38.71 -7.66 39.16
N ASP A 91 39.77 -6.88 39.37
CA ASP A 91 40.08 -6.31 40.69
C ASP A 91 39.85 -4.78 40.69
N TYR A 92 38.58 -4.39 40.74
CA TYR A 92 38.12 -2.99 40.73
C TYR A 92 37.62 -2.48 42.08
N LYS A 93 37.99 -3.16 43.18
CA LYS A 93 37.44 -2.89 44.53
C LYS A 93 37.84 -1.52 45.12
N ASP A 94 38.81 -0.82 44.53
CA ASP A 94 39.34 0.46 45.03
C ASP A 94 39.33 1.59 43.99
N VAL A 95 38.61 1.42 42.86
CA VAL A 95 38.51 2.44 41.81
C VAL A 95 37.16 3.16 41.93
N PRO A 96 37.13 4.51 42.04
CA PRO A 96 35.87 5.26 42.03
C PRO A 96 35.03 4.91 40.81
N PHE A 97 33.72 4.71 40.99
CA PHE A 97 32.79 4.21 39.97
C PHE A 97 32.91 4.92 38.61
N ASN A 98 33.12 6.24 38.60
CA ASN A 98 33.30 7.06 37.40
C ASN A 98 34.53 6.71 36.55
N LYS A 99 35.48 5.94 37.08
CA LYS A 99 36.70 5.50 36.39
C LYS A 99 36.64 4.03 35.97
N HIS A 100 35.57 3.30 36.30
CA HIS A 100 35.41 1.91 35.91
C HIS A 100 35.35 1.79 34.37
N PRO A 101 36.12 0.88 33.73
CA PRO A 101 36.15 0.73 32.27
C PRO A 101 34.75 0.52 31.66
N ARG A 102 33.94 -0.36 32.26
CA ARG A 102 32.53 -0.56 31.84
C ARG A 102 31.67 0.70 31.92
N PHE A 103 31.83 1.52 32.96
CA PHE A 103 31.08 2.77 33.09
C PHE A 103 31.53 3.80 32.04
N ARG A 104 32.82 3.86 31.73
CA ARG A 104 33.34 4.72 30.65
C ARG A 104 32.85 4.28 29.28
N GLY A 105 32.85 2.97 29.00
CA GLY A 105 32.28 2.40 27.77
C GLY A 105 30.81 2.74 27.60
N LEU A 106 30.01 2.53 28.66
CA LEU A 106 28.59 2.91 28.63
C LEU A 106 28.36 4.41 28.45
N VAL A 107 29.22 5.26 29.01
CA VAL A 107 29.12 6.72 28.84
C VAL A 107 29.54 7.15 27.44
N SER A 108 30.58 6.55 26.84
CA SER A 108 30.95 6.82 25.45
C SER A 108 29.86 6.36 24.49
N GLU A 109 29.36 5.13 24.64
CA GLU A 109 28.24 4.60 23.85
C GLU A 109 27.00 5.49 23.97
N LYS A 110 26.63 5.89 25.20
CA LYS A 110 25.51 6.82 25.41
C LYS A 110 25.72 8.16 24.69
N ASN A 111 26.94 8.71 24.72
CA ASN A 111 27.23 9.99 24.09
C ASN A 111 27.19 9.88 22.56
N GLU A 112 27.71 8.80 21.99
CA GLU A 112 27.65 8.48 20.56
C GLU A 112 26.19 8.26 20.11
N LEU A 113 25.42 7.49 20.88
CA LEU A 113 23.98 7.31 20.64
C LEU A 113 23.22 8.63 20.73
N LYS A 114 23.56 9.50 21.70
CA LYS A 114 22.94 10.82 21.79
C LYS A 114 23.26 11.68 20.57
N GLU A 115 24.48 11.63 20.06
CA GLU A 115 24.87 12.39 18.86
C GLU A 115 24.17 11.87 17.60
N THR A 116 24.12 10.55 17.42
CA THR A 116 23.41 9.92 16.29
C THR A 116 21.91 10.21 16.35
N VAL A 117 21.28 10.08 17.52
CA VAL A 117 19.87 10.46 17.72
C VAL A 117 19.67 11.95 17.41
N SER A 118 20.57 12.83 17.83
CA SER A 118 20.44 14.27 17.54
C SER A 118 20.57 14.57 16.04
N LYS A 119 21.45 13.86 15.31
CA LYS A 119 21.57 13.97 13.85
C LYS A 119 20.32 13.46 13.15
N LEU A 120 19.87 12.26 13.52
CA LEU A 120 18.66 11.64 12.96
C LEU A 120 17.42 12.48 13.23
N GLN A 121 17.29 13.09 14.42
CA GLN A 121 16.20 14.01 14.73
C GLN A 121 16.19 15.23 13.82
N ASN A 122 17.36 15.85 13.57
CA ASN A 122 17.43 16.98 12.65
C ASN A 122 17.10 16.55 11.21
N ASP A 123 17.60 15.40 10.76
CA ASP A 123 17.32 14.88 9.42
C ASP A 123 15.83 14.53 9.27
N SER A 124 15.21 13.92 10.29
CA SER A 124 13.77 13.64 10.29
C SER A 124 12.93 14.91 10.28
N ASP A 125 13.35 15.96 11.00
CA ASP A 125 12.66 17.26 10.99
C ASP A 125 12.72 17.93 9.61
N GLN A 126 13.85 17.80 8.88
CA GLN A 126 13.94 18.32 7.52
C GLN A 126 13.12 17.49 6.54
N TYR A 127 13.15 16.15 6.68
CA TYR A 127 12.36 15.26 5.86
C TYR A 127 10.86 15.54 6.04
N ALA A 128 10.39 15.65 7.27
CA ALA A 128 9.01 16.00 7.59
C ALA A 128 8.58 17.33 6.95
N LYS A 129 9.43 18.37 7.00
CA LYS A 129 9.13 19.65 6.32
C LYS A 129 8.98 19.49 4.81
N ILE A 130 9.79 18.63 4.19
CA ILE A 130 9.73 18.39 2.74
C ILE A 130 8.48 17.58 2.40
N THR A 131 8.19 16.50 3.13
CA THR A 131 6.99 15.68 2.89
C THR A 131 5.72 16.49 3.12
N ASP A 132 5.64 17.27 4.20
CA ASP A 132 4.51 18.16 4.48
C ASP A 132 4.30 19.17 3.35
N PHE A 133 5.38 19.71 2.79
CA PHE A 133 5.30 20.63 1.66
C PHE A 133 4.77 19.93 0.39
N ILE A 134 5.26 18.73 0.10
CA ILE A 134 4.84 17.94 -1.07
C ILE A 134 3.34 17.61 -0.94
N GLU A 135 2.90 17.11 0.20
CA GLU A 135 1.51 16.75 0.48
C GLU A 135 0.58 17.96 0.45
N LYS A 136 0.95 19.05 1.13
CA LYS A 136 0.14 20.29 1.18
C LYS A 136 -0.08 20.90 -0.20
N ASN A 137 0.87 20.76 -1.11
CA ASN A 137 0.77 21.28 -2.47
C ASN A 137 0.22 20.25 -3.46
N ASN A 138 -0.20 19.07 -3.00
CA ASN A 138 -0.65 17.95 -3.85
C ASN A 138 0.36 17.62 -4.95
N LEU A 139 1.66 17.71 -4.63
CA LEU A 139 2.72 17.31 -5.54
C LEU A 139 2.96 15.81 -5.40
N THR A 140 3.25 15.13 -6.50
CA THR A 140 3.75 13.75 -6.42
C THR A 140 5.25 13.74 -6.14
N ALA A 141 5.78 12.61 -5.69
CA ALA A 141 7.23 12.42 -5.55
C ALA A 141 7.95 12.68 -6.89
N LYS A 142 7.35 12.24 -8.00
CA LYS A 142 7.85 12.47 -9.36
C LYS A 142 7.90 13.95 -9.71
N ASP A 143 6.82 14.70 -9.45
CA ASP A 143 6.76 16.14 -9.71
C ASP A 143 7.79 16.91 -8.88
N SER A 144 7.99 16.49 -7.64
CA SER A 144 8.94 17.10 -6.71
C SER A 144 10.38 16.88 -7.17
N VAL A 145 10.73 15.66 -7.56
CA VAL A 145 12.04 15.32 -8.13
C VAL A 145 12.27 16.08 -9.43
N GLU A 146 11.28 16.16 -10.31
CA GLU A 146 11.39 16.93 -11.56
C GLU A 146 11.59 18.42 -11.28
N GLY A 147 10.83 18.99 -10.33
CA GLY A 147 11.01 20.36 -9.87
C GLY A 147 12.42 20.63 -9.34
N PHE A 148 12.94 19.74 -8.49
CA PHE A 148 14.33 19.83 -8.00
C PHE A 148 15.36 19.69 -9.12
N LYS A 149 15.14 18.79 -10.09
CA LYS A 149 16.00 18.65 -11.28
C LYS A 149 16.02 19.94 -12.10
N ILE A 150 14.88 20.58 -12.31
CA ILE A 150 14.80 21.87 -13.01
C ILE A 150 15.56 22.95 -12.23
N MET A 151 15.34 23.06 -10.92
CA MET A 151 16.04 24.05 -10.08
C MET A 151 17.55 23.83 -10.06
N ALA A 152 18.00 22.57 -9.96
CA ALA A 152 19.40 22.20 -10.06
C ALA A 152 19.97 22.55 -11.44
N ALA A 153 19.22 22.27 -12.51
CA ALA A 153 19.60 22.65 -13.87
C ALA A 153 19.68 24.17 -14.04
N ILE A 154 18.76 24.96 -13.46
CA ILE A 154 18.83 26.43 -13.53
C ILE A 154 20.15 26.94 -12.96
N ARG A 155 20.62 26.35 -11.86
CA ARG A 155 21.85 26.76 -11.19
C ARG A 155 23.11 26.27 -11.91
N ASN A 156 23.09 25.05 -12.43
CA ASN A 156 24.30 24.38 -12.93
C ASN A 156 24.41 24.39 -14.46
N ASN A 157 23.28 24.32 -15.19
CA ASN A 157 23.17 24.17 -16.64
C ASN A 157 21.92 24.90 -17.20
N PRO A 158 21.98 26.23 -17.39
CA PRO A 158 20.81 27.04 -17.74
C PRO A 158 20.17 26.65 -19.09
N ASP A 159 20.95 26.21 -20.07
CA ASP A 159 20.43 25.75 -21.37
C ASP A 159 19.58 24.48 -21.24
N LEU A 160 19.96 23.58 -20.34
CA LEU A 160 19.19 22.37 -20.04
C LEU A 160 17.88 22.74 -19.33
N ALA A 161 17.95 23.66 -18.36
CA ALA A 161 16.76 24.18 -17.68
C ALA A 161 15.76 24.83 -18.65
N TYR A 162 16.24 25.61 -19.62
CA TYR A 162 15.39 26.23 -20.63
C TYR A 162 14.62 25.17 -21.45
N LYS A 163 15.29 24.09 -21.86
CA LYS A 163 14.64 22.97 -22.58
C LYS A 163 13.58 22.28 -21.72
N MET A 164 13.90 21.98 -20.46
CA MET A 164 12.93 21.37 -19.53
C MET A 164 11.72 22.27 -19.30
N LEU A 165 11.96 23.56 -19.00
CA LEU A 165 10.89 24.55 -18.81
C LEU A 165 10.04 24.71 -20.07
N GLY A 166 10.63 24.63 -21.26
CA GLY A 166 9.91 24.69 -22.54
C GLY A 166 8.85 23.59 -22.67
N HIS A 167 9.17 22.36 -22.25
CA HIS A 167 8.20 21.26 -22.22
C HIS A 167 7.03 21.55 -21.28
N HIS A 168 7.31 21.96 -20.03
CA HIS A 168 6.27 22.31 -19.06
C HIS A 168 5.43 23.50 -19.50
N LEU A 169 6.05 24.51 -20.13
CA LEU A 169 5.35 25.68 -20.64
C LEU A 169 4.38 25.29 -21.77
N GLY A 170 4.78 24.36 -22.64
CA GLY A 170 3.92 23.77 -23.66
C GLY A 170 2.68 23.12 -23.06
N ASN A 171 2.85 22.27 -22.05
CA ASN A 171 1.73 21.62 -21.36
C ASN A 171 0.84 22.63 -20.62
N MET A 172 1.45 23.59 -19.91
CA MET A 172 0.74 24.67 -19.24
C MET A 172 -0.06 25.54 -20.22
N SER A 173 0.48 25.80 -21.41
CA SER A 173 -0.22 26.57 -22.44
C SER A 173 -1.49 25.87 -22.95
N LYS A 174 -1.46 24.53 -23.05
CA LYS A 174 -2.64 23.72 -23.39
C LYS A 174 -3.66 23.74 -22.26
N VAL A 175 -3.21 23.51 -21.02
CA VAL A 175 -4.08 23.45 -19.82
C VAL A 175 -4.69 24.80 -19.46
N THR A 176 -4.02 25.91 -19.80
CA THR A 176 -4.55 27.27 -19.59
C THR A 176 -5.32 27.82 -20.80
N GLY A 177 -5.34 27.10 -21.93
CA GLY A 177 -5.98 27.54 -23.16
C GLY A 177 -5.26 28.69 -23.87
N ARG A 178 -3.98 28.93 -23.56
CA ARG A 178 -3.13 29.88 -24.31
C ARG A 178 -2.75 29.34 -25.69
N SER A 179 -2.61 28.03 -25.82
CA SER A 179 -2.52 27.35 -27.12
C SER A 179 -3.94 27.08 -27.61
N ILE A 180 -4.23 27.46 -28.86
CA ILE A 180 -5.54 27.28 -29.49
C ILE A 180 -5.69 25.79 -29.93
N PRO A 181 -6.68 25.06 -29.41
CA PRO A 181 -7.01 23.70 -29.86
C PRO A 181 -7.31 23.64 -31.37
N LYS A 182 -6.98 22.51 -32.01
CA LYS A 182 -7.12 22.32 -33.47
C LYS A 182 -8.53 22.58 -34.00
N ASP A 183 -9.56 22.24 -33.24
CA ASP A 183 -10.96 22.45 -33.62
C ASP A 183 -11.37 23.93 -33.62
N ILE A 184 -10.73 24.74 -32.76
CA ILE A 184 -10.92 26.19 -32.74
C ILE A 184 -10.07 26.83 -33.84
N GLN A 185 -8.84 26.35 -34.04
CA GLN A 185 -7.95 26.82 -35.09
C GLN A 185 -8.59 26.67 -36.48
N ALA A 186 -9.19 25.50 -36.77
CA ALA A 186 -9.89 25.27 -38.03
C ALA A 186 -10.99 26.33 -38.30
N LYS A 187 -11.75 26.73 -37.27
CA LYS A 187 -12.79 27.75 -37.40
C LYS A 187 -12.24 29.15 -37.63
N VAL A 188 -11.04 29.43 -37.13
CA VAL A 188 -10.33 30.68 -37.42
C VAL A 188 -9.82 30.68 -38.86
N ASP A 189 -9.22 29.58 -39.27
CA ASP A 189 -8.68 29.41 -40.63
C ASP A 189 -9.80 29.48 -41.68
N ASP A 190 -10.98 28.94 -41.38
CA ASP A 190 -12.19 29.01 -42.19
C ASP A 190 -12.89 30.39 -42.15
N GLY A 191 -12.42 31.33 -41.32
CA GLY A 191 -12.98 32.68 -41.18
C GLY A 191 -14.28 32.78 -40.39
N PHE A 192 -14.72 31.70 -39.72
CA PHE A 192 -15.91 31.70 -38.87
C PHE A 192 -15.68 32.31 -37.48
N LEU A 193 -14.42 32.46 -37.06
CA LEU A 193 -14.04 32.96 -35.75
C LEU A 193 -12.84 33.89 -35.87
N ASP A 194 -12.85 35.02 -35.16
CA ASP A 194 -11.68 35.88 -35.04
C ASP A 194 -10.67 35.33 -34.03
N GLU A 195 -9.40 35.71 -34.16
CA GLU A 195 -8.32 35.20 -33.31
C GLU A 195 -8.53 35.55 -31.82
N ASN A 196 -9.13 36.71 -31.52
CA ASN A 196 -9.40 37.12 -30.15
C ASN A 196 -10.51 36.27 -29.53
N ALA A 197 -11.64 36.08 -30.21
CA ALA A 197 -12.69 35.18 -29.73
C ALA A 197 -12.21 33.72 -29.64
N ALA A 198 -11.35 33.27 -30.55
CA ALA A 198 -10.73 31.94 -30.48
C ALA A 198 -9.91 31.75 -29.21
N ARG A 199 -9.12 32.77 -28.83
CA ARG A 199 -8.32 32.77 -27.61
C ARG A 199 -9.20 32.78 -26.36
N GLU A 200 -10.25 33.61 -26.32
CA GLU A 200 -11.21 33.64 -25.20
C GLU A 200 -11.96 32.31 -25.04
N LEU A 201 -12.42 31.74 -26.15
CA LEU A 201 -13.10 30.45 -26.18
C LEU A 201 -12.16 29.33 -25.68
N SER A 202 -10.91 29.33 -26.15
CA SER A 202 -9.89 28.37 -25.74
C SER A 202 -9.62 28.46 -24.22
N GLN A 203 -9.38 29.66 -23.70
CA GLN A 203 -9.16 29.88 -22.27
C GLN A 203 -10.38 29.49 -21.43
N THR A 204 -11.58 29.80 -21.91
CA THR A 204 -12.84 29.47 -21.23
C THR A 204 -13.05 27.95 -21.16
N ARG A 205 -12.84 27.24 -22.27
CA ARG A 205 -12.91 25.77 -22.31
C ARG A 205 -11.86 25.13 -21.41
N ALA A 206 -10.63 25.62 -21.44
CA ALA A 206 -9.56 25.13 -20.59
C ALA A 206 -9.86 25.36 -19.10
N LYS A 207 -10.43 26.52 -18.74
CA LYS A 207 -10.92 26.80 -17.38
C LYS A 207 -12.03 25.82 -16.97
N LEU A 208 -13.00 25.57 -17.84
CA LEU A 208 -14.09 24.62 -17.57
C LEU A 208 -13.55 23.20 -17.35
N ALA A 209 -12.66 22.74 -18.23
CA ALA A 209 -12.03 21.43 -18.12
C ALA A 209 -11.26 21.26 -16.79
N ARG A 210 -10.51 22.28 -16.36
CA ARG A 210 -9.83 22.26 -15.05
C ARG A 210 -10.80 22.14 -13.88
N VAL A 211 -11.89 22.91 -13.90
CA VAL A 211 -12.92 22.84 -12.84
C VAL A 211 -13.58 21.45 -12.80
N GLN A 212 -13.86 20.87 -13.96
CA GLN A 212 -14.43 19.51 -14.04
C GLN A 212 -13.44 18.46 -13.53
N ASN A 213 -12.16 18.54 -13.91
CA ASN A 213 -11.14 17.61 -13.43
C ASN A 213 -10.93 17.74 -11.92
N LEU A 214 -10.92 18.95 -11.38
CA LEU A 214 -10.83 19.18 -9.94
C LEU A 214 -12.00 18.51 -9.20
N ARG A 215 -13.24 18.72 -9.66
CA ARG A 215 -14.42 18.08 -9.06
C ARG A 215 -14.36 16.55 -9.10
N LYS A 216 -13.87 15.97 -10.20
CA LYS A 216 -13.68 14.52 -10.31
C LYS A 216 -12.64 14.01 -9.32
N ALA A 217 -11.52 14.71 -9.18
CA ALA A 217 -10.48 14.37 -8.22
C ALA A 217 -10.99 14.49 -6.77
N ASP A 218 -11.73 15.56 -6.45
CA ASP A 218 -12.32 15.77 -5.12
C ASP A 218 -13.33 14.66 -4.78
N HIS A 219 -14.18 14.27 -5.74
CA HIS A 219 -15.12 13.16 -5.55
C HIS A 219 -14.39 11.84 -5.32
N ALA A 220 -13.36 11.53 -6.11
CA ALA A 220 -12.56 10.31 -5.93
C ALA A 220 -11.84 10.30 -4.57
N ARG A 221 -11.29 11.44 -4.13
CA ARG A 221 -10.65 11.59 -2.82
C ARG A 221 -11.65 11.40 -1.68
N GLY A 222 -12.84 12.00 -1.79
CA GLY A 222 -13.90 11.84 -0.80
C GLY A 222 -14.35 10.38 -0.66
N ALA A 223 -14.53 9.68 -1.78
CA ALA A 223 -14.90 8.26 -1.77
C ALA A 223 -13.81 7.39 -1.12
N LYS A 224 -12.53 7.60 -1.46
CA LYS A 224 -11.40 6.88 -0.83
C LYS A 224 -11.32 7.15 0.67
N GLN A 225 -11.47 8.39 1.10
CA GLN A 225 -11.43 8.75 2.52
C GLN A 225 -12.60 8.14 3.29
N GLN A 226 -13.80 8.10 2.69
CA GLN A 226 -14.95 7.45 3.30
C GLN A 226 -14.75 5.94 3.44
N SER A 227 -14.17 5.29 2.42
CA SER A 227 -13.82 3.87 2.50
C SER A 227 -12.78 3.58 3.59
N ALA A 228 -11.73 4.40 3.70
CA ALA A 228 -10.70 4.23 4.73
C ALA A 228 -11.28 4.38 6.14
N VAL A 229 -12.08 5.44 6.38
CA VAL A 229 -12.75 5.65 7.67
C VAL A 229 -13.71 4.49 8.00
N GLN A 230 -14.38 3.93 6.99
CA GLN A 230 -15.24 2.76 7.19
C GLN A 230 -14.40 1.54 7.58
N SER A 231 -13.32 1.22 6.86
CA SER A 231 -12.42 0.13 7.21
C SER A 231 -11.85 0.26 8.63
N ASP A 232 -11.39 1.45 9.00
CA ASP A 232 -10.86 1.74 10.35
C ASP A 232 -11.93 1.57 11.45
N MET A 233 -13.18 1.93 11.15
CA MET A 233 -14.30 1.72 12.06
C MET A 233 -14.63 0.24 12.24
N LEU A 234 -14.52 -0.56 11.18
CA LEU A 234 -14.77 -2.01 11.23
C LEU A 234 -13.65 -2.75 11.98
N SER A 235 -12.38 -2.41 11.73
CA SER A 235 -11.23 -3.02 12.41
C SER A 235 -11.23 -2.69 13.91
N SER A 236 -11.46 -1.42 14.28
CA SER A 236 -11.54 -1.02 15.69
C SER A 236 -12.68 -1.71 16.46
N ALA A 237 -13.81 -1.99 15.80
CA ALA A 237 -14.90 -2.77 16.39
C ALA A 237 -14.50 -4.23 16.64
N LEU A 238 -13.80 -4.86 15.69
CA LEU A 238 -13.27 -6.21 15.83
C LEU A 238 -12.23 -6.28 16.95
N GLN A 239 -11.31 -5.32 17.01
CA GLN A 239 -10.29 -5.23 18.05
C GLN A 239 -10.93 -5.14 19.44
N THR A 240 -11.91 -4.24 19.61
CA THR A 240 -12.63 -4.07 20.88
C THR A 240 -13.36 -5.35 21.30
N TRP A 241 -13.95 -6.06 20.34
CA TRP A 241 -14.57 -7.36 20.57
C TRP A 241 -13.56 -8.42 20.99
N GLY A 242 -12.40 -8.48 20.31
CA GLY A 242 -11.31 -9.41 20.61
C GLY A 242 -10.79 -9.23 22.02
N GLU A 243 -10.45 -8.00 22.40
CA GLU A 243 -10.01 -7.66 23.77
C GLU A 243 -11.04 -8.08 24.83
N THR A 244 -12.33 -7.85 24.56
CA THR A 244 -13.41 -8.21 25.49
C THR A 244 -13.61 -9.72 25.61
N THR A 245 -13.38 -10.47 24.54
CA THR A 245 -13.59 -11.93 24.49
C THR A 245 -12.41 -12.68 25.07
N LEU A 246 -11.18 -12.29 24.73
CA LEU A 246 -9.95 -12.83 25.33
C LEU A 246 -9.92 -12.63 26.85
N ALA A 247 -10.42 -11.49 27.34
CA ALA A 247 -10.54 -11.25 28.78
C ALA A 247 -11.53 -12.20 29.48
N LYS A 248 -12.47 -12.81 28.75
CA LYS A 248 -13.51 -13.72 29.28
C LYS A 248 -13.20 -15.19 29.06
N ASP A 249 -12.51 -15.56 27.98
CA ASP A 249 -12.23 -16.94 27.57
C ASP A 249 -10.72 -17.21 27.60
N VAL A 250 -10.27 -17.87 28.68
CA VAL A 250 -8.86 -18.24 28.88
C VAL A 250 -8.42 -19.34 27.91
N ASP A 251 -9.35 -20.15 27.41
CA ASP A 251 -9.07 -21.24 26.47
C ASP A 251 -9.25 -20.83 25.00
N PHE A 252 -9.35 -19.52 24.73
CA PHE A 252 -9.61 -19.01 23.37
C PHE A 252 -8.51 -19.39 22.38
N SER A 253 -7.25 -19.46 22.82
CA SER A 253 -6.10 -19.87 21.99
C SER A 253 -6.30 -21.25 21.35
N LEU A 254 -6.98 -22.18 22.04
CA LEU A 254 -7.30 -23.51 21.50
C LEU A 254 -8.43 -23.49 20.45
N LYS A 255 -9.23 -22.43 20.43
CA LYS A 255 -10.40 -22.26 19.54
C LYS A 255 -10.12 -21.31 18.38
N GLN A 256 -8.98 -20.62 18.40
CA GLN A 256 -8.67 -19.52 17.51
C GLN A 256 -8.63 -19.93 16.04
N GLU A 257 -8.01 -21.06 15.70
CA GLU A 257 -7.96 -21.56 14.32
C GLU A 257 -9.36 -21.87 13.79
N GLU A 258 -10.17 -22.61 14.55
CA GLU A 258 -11.55 -22.93 14.15
C GLU A 258 -12.46 -21.69 14.08
N PHE A 259 -12.17 -20.68 14.90
CA PHE A 259 -12.85 -19.40 14.87
C PHE A 259 -12.53 -18.64 13.59
N ASN A 260 -11.25 -18.52 13.23
CA ASN A 260 -10.82 -17.84 12.01
C ASN A 260 -11.43 -18.51 10.76
N ASP A 261 -11.39 -19.84 10.69
CA ASP A 261 -12.02 -20.60 9.60
C ASP A 261 -13.53 -20.31 9.49
N ARG A 262 -14.21 -20.22 10.63
CA ARG A 262 -15.66 -19.94 10.65
C ARG A 262 -15.96 -18.51 10.23
N VAL A 263 -15.14 -17.55 10.63
CA VAL A 263 -15.27 -16.16 10.21
C VAL A 263 -15.11 -16.04 8.70
N VAL A 264 -14.07 -16.64 8.11
CA VAL A 264 -13.86 -16.69 6.65
C VAL A 264 -15.06 -17.32 5.95
N ALA A 265 -15.55 -18.46 6.44
CA ALA A 265 -16.73 -19.11 5.87
C ALA A 265 -17.97 -18.22 5.92
N LEU A 266 -18.22 -17.51 7.02
CA LEU A 266 -19.36 -16.61 7.16
C LEU A 266 -19.25 -15.37 6.27
N VAL A 267 -18.05 -14.82 6.09
CA VAL A 267 -17.81 -13.71 5.15
C VAL A 267 -18.05 -14.15 3.72
N ASN A 268 -17.64 -15.36 3.35
CA ASN A 268 -17.90 -15.93 2.02
C ASN A 268 -19.40 -16.24 1.80
N GLU A 269 -20.14 -16.63 2.84
CA GLU A 269 -21.58 -16.92 2.76
C GLU A 269 -22.45 -15.65 2.73
N ARG A 270 -22.11 -14.63 3.53
CA ARG A 270 -22.95 -13.43 3.77
C ARG A 270 -22.46 -12.17 3.05
N GLY A 271 -21.23 -12.18 2.53
CA GLY A 271 -20.56 -11.01 1.97
C GLY A 271 -19.84 -10.18 3.03
N GLN A 272 -19.04 -9.21 2.55
CA GLN A 272 -18.24 -8.35 3.42
C GLN A 272 -19.12 -7.44 4.29
N PRO A 273 -18.94 -7.43 5.63
CA PRO A 273 -19.73 -6.61 6.52
C PRO A 273 -19.51 -5.12 6.21
N GLN A 274 -20.61 -4.35 6.12
CA GLN A 274 -20.56 -2.94 5.77
C GLN A 274 -20.69 -2.03 6.99
N THR A 275 -21.23 -2.56 8.09
CA THR A 275 -21.45 -1.79 9.32
C THR A 275 -20.83 -2.48 10.52
N GLN A 276 -20.54 -1.71 11.56
CA GLN A 276 -20.05 -2.22 12.84
C GLN A 276 -20.99 -3.27 13.45
N ALA A 277 -22.30 -3.08 13.31
CA ALA A 277 -23.28 -4.05 13.83
C ALA A 277 -23.18 -5.39 13.10
N ASP A 278 -22.94 -5.36 11.79
CA ASP A 278 -22.77 -6.57 10.99
C ASP A 278 -21.50 -7.33 11.40
N VAL A 279 -20.38 -6.62 11.59
CA VAL A 279 -19.11 -7.22 12.09
C VAL A 279 -19.35 -7.92 13.42
N LEU A 280 -19.93 -7.22 14.40
CA LEU A 280 -20.17 -7.80 15.72
C LEU A 280 -21.08 -9.03 15.64
N SER A 281 -22.15 -8.99 14.84
CA SER A 281 -23.04 -10.14 14.67
C SER A 281 -22.36 -11.34 14.02
N LEU A 282 -21.48 -11.11 13.05
CA LEU A 282 -20.76 -12.16 12.33
C LEU A 282 -19.76 -12.85 13.24
N VAL A 283 -19.04 -12.06 14.03
CA VAL A 283 -18.01 -12.51 14.96
C VAL A 283 -18.65 -13.22 16.17
N ASP A 284 -19.77 -12.70 16.70
CA ASP A 284 -20.54 -13.36 17.75
C ASP A 284 -21.14 -14.71 17.28
N ASP A 285 -21.67 -14.76 16.06
CA ASP A 285 -22.18 -16.01 15.45
C ASP A 285 -21.07 -17.05 15.27
N ALA A 286 -19.89 -16.63 14.79
CA ALA A 286 -18.74 -17.50 14.65
C ALA A 286 -18.30 -18.07 16.01
N TYR A 287 -18.15 -17.20 16.99
CA TYR A 287 -17.74 -17.56 18.35
C TYR A 287 -18.75 -18.50 19.04
N ALA A 288 -20.05 -18.26 18.88
CA ALA A 288 -21.09 -19.15 19.41
C ALA A 288 -21.00 -20.55 18.78
N THR A 289 -20.84 -20.62 17.45
CA THR A 289 -20.74 -21.88 16.71
C THR A 289 -19.52 -22.70 17.15
N VAL A 290 -18.36 -22.07 17.29
CA VAL A 290 -17.13 -22.76 17.72
C VAL A 290 -17.23 -23.24 19.15
N ASN A 291 -17.79 -22.42 20.06
CA ASN A 291 -18.00 -22.83 21.44
C ASN A 291 -18.95 -24.02 21.58
N GLU A 292 -20.01 -24.10 20.76
CA GLU A 292 -20.88 -25.27 20.75
C GLU A 292 -20.15 -26.52 20.26
N ARG A 293 -19.35 -26.41 19.19
CA ARG A 293 -18.54 -27.52 18.67
C ARG A 293 -17.49 -27.99 19.67
N PHE A 294 -16.80 -27.06 20.32
CA PHE A 294 -15.79 -27.36 21.32
C PHE A 294 -16.39 -28.07 22.53
N LYS A 295 -17.55 -27.61 23.03
CA LYS A 295 -18.30 -28.27 24.11
C LYS A 295 -18.80 -29.67 23.74
N ALA A 296 -19.14 -29.90 22.47
CA ALA A 296 -19.60 -31.21 22.00
C ALA A 296 -18.46 -32.25 21.87
N ARG A 297 -17.20 -31.81 21.87
CA ARG A 297 -16.01 -32.67 21.78
C ARG A 297 -15.38 -33.00 23.14
N GLN A 298 -15.73 -32.24 24.19
CA GLN A 298 -15.36 -32.52 25.59
C GLN A 298 -16.32 -33.53 26.21
#